data_AF-A0AA42MUU6-F1
#
_entry.id   AF-A0AA42MUU6-F1
#
_cell.length_a   1.000
_cell.length_b   1.000
_cell.length_c   1.000
_cell.angle_alpha   90.00
_cell.angle_beta   90.00
_cell.angle_gamma   90.00
#
_symmetry.space_group_name_H-M   'P 1'
#
loop_
_entity.id
_entity.type
_entity.pdbx_description
1 polymer ?
#
loop_
_entity_poly.entity_id
_entity_poly.type
_entity_poly.pdbx_seq_one_letter_code
_entity_poly.pdbx_strand_id
1 'polypeptide(L)'
;MDHFKAPTSHTRRSIVRTVQKNDDLDIPVGYQNLKPLRLKYNQVCELLNVTRDCLRKIIENDPTFPRFLKEGASRQAAVYFDTEEIEEWYRNYKTKCRGER
;
A
#
# COMPACT_ATOMS: atom_id res chain seq x y z
N MET A 1 -49.87 -35.13 -17.70
CA MET A 1 -49.40 -34.05 -16.83
C MET A 1 -48.02 -34.45 -16.35
N ASP A 2 -46.98 -33.73 -16.76
CA ASP A 2 -45.83 -33.42 -15.91
C ASP A 2 -45.07 -32.28 -16.59
N HIS A 3 -45.23 -31.12 -15.95
CA HIS A 3 -44.89 -29.80 -16.44
C HIS A 3 -43.93 -29.22 -15.42
N PHE A 4 -42.62 -29.33 -15.64
CA PHE A 4 -41.69 -28.36 -15.06
C PHE A 4 -40.37 -28.33 -15.83
N LYS A 5 -40.33 -27.45 -16.84
CA LYS A 5 -39.10 -27.02 -17.48
C LYS A 5 -38.61 -25.79 -16.72
N ALA A 6 -37.41 -25.87 -16.13
CA ALA A 6 -36.71 -24.69 -15.63
C ALA A 6 -35.23 -24.75 -16.05
N PRO A 7 -34.82 -24.01 -17.10
CA PRO A 7 -33.43 -23.66 -17.32
C PRO A 7 -33.13 -22.32 -16.64
N THR A 8 -32.55 -22.38 -15.44
CA THR A 8 -31.88 -21.25 -14.77
C THR A 8 -30.40 -21.62 -14.65
N SER A 9 -29.38 -20.78 -14.84
CA SER A 9 -29.29 -19.36 -15.15
C SER A 9 -27.80 -19.07 -15.42
N HIS A 10 -27.55 -18.15 -16.34
CA HIS A 10 -26.37 -17.28 -16.46
C HIS A 10 -24.96 -17.90 -16.63
N THR A 11 -24.48 -17.76 -17.87
CA THR A 11 -23.11 -17.45 -18.28
C THR A 11 -22.30 -16.75 -17.18
N ARG A 12 -21.22 -17.38 -16.67
CA ARG A 12 -20.16 -16.67 -15.94
C ARG A 12 -19.36 -15.82 -16.94
N ARG A 13 -19.86 -14.62 -17.25
CA ARG A 13 -19.01 -13.54 -17.80
C ARG A 13 -18.33 -12.83 -16.62
N SER A 14 -17.01 -12.92 -16.63
CA SER A 14 -16.01 -11.90 -16.27
C SER A 14 -16.11 -11.15 -14.93
N ILE A 15 -15.01 -11.14 -14.19
CA ILE A 15 -14.47 -9.89 -13.66
C ILE A 15 -12.99 -9.84 -14.05
N VAL A 16 -12.69 -9.12 -15.15
CA VAL A 16 -11.38 -8.47 -15.27
C VAL A 16 -11.28 -7.57 -14.05
N ARG A 17 -10.26 -7.76 -13.21
CA ARG A 17 -9.96 -6.84 -12.12
C ARG A 17 -9.46 -5.56 -12.79
N THR A 18 -10.39 -4.69 -13.17
CA THR A 18 -10.07 -3.35 -13.61
C THR A 18 -9.37 -2.66 -12.45
N VAL A 19 -8.09 -2.33 -12.65
CA VAL A 19 -7.40 -1.35 -11.85
C VAL A 19 -8.26 -0.08 -11.91
N GLN A 20 -8.78 0.38 -10.77
CA GLN A 20 -9.29 1.75 -10.68
C GLN A 20 -8.10 2.67 -10.94
N LYS A 21 -7.93 3.07 -12.20
CA LYS A 21 -7.20 4.28 -12.55
C LYS A 21 -8.08 5.43 -12.10
N ASN A 22 -7.66 6.10 -11.03
CA ASN A 22 -8.30 7.31 -10.53
C ASN A 22 -7.83 8.48 -11.42
N ASP A 23 -8.25 8.49 -12.68
CA ASP A 23 -7.90 9.51 -13.67
C ASP A 23 -9.20 10.07 -14.30
N ASP A 24 -10.12 10.57 -13.47
CA ASP A 24 -11.13 11.55 -13.89
C ASP A 24 -11.77 12.19 -12.64
N LEU A 25 -11.12 13.21 -12.10
CA LEU A 25 -11.71 14.15 -11.14
C LEU A 25 -10.98 15.49 -11.34
N ASP A 26 -11.59 16.38 -12.13
CA ASP A 26 -11.21 17.78 -12.26
C ASP A 26 -11.43 18.47 -10.89
N ILE A 27 -10.35 18.55 -10.11
CA ILE A 27 -10.36 19.20 -8.79
C ILE A 27 -9.46 20.44 -8.87
N PRO A 28 -9.98 21.67 -8.68
CA PRO A 28 -9.21 22.89 -8.80
C PRO A 28 -8.12 22.98 -7.73
N VAL A 29 -6.87 23.06 -8.20
CA VAL A 29 -5.66 23.62 -7.57
C VAL A 29 -5.68 23.79 -6.04
N GLY A 30 -5.22 22.75 -5.32
CA GLY A 30 -4.94 22.83 -3.88
C GLY A 30 -4.38 21.55 -3.24
N TYR A 31 -4.37 20.41 -3.94
CA TYR A 31 -4.02 19.10 -3.36
C TYR A 31 -2.62 18.57 -3.74
N GLN A 32 -1.71 19.44 -4.19
CA GLN A 32 -0.35 19.05 -4.60
C GLN A 32 0.58 18.70 -3.43
N ASN A 33 0.07 18.64 -2.19
CA ASN A 33 0.88 18.28 -1.02
C ASN A 33 0.09 17.57 0.08
N LEU A 34 -1.01 16.88 -0.27
CA LEU A 34 -1.63 15.96 0.69
C LEU A 34 -0.81 14.69 0.76
N LYS A 35 0.19 14.69 1.63
CA LYS A 35 0.84 13.45 2.04
C LYS A 35 -0.17 12.64 2.86
N PRO A 36 -0.45 11.39 2.49
CA PRO A 36 -1.31 10.54 3.31
C PRO A 36 -0.66 10.40 4.68
N LEU A 37 -1.43 10.43 5.76
CA LEU A 37 -0.90 10.23 7.12
C LEU A 37 -0.37 8.79 7.30
N ARG A 38 -1.07 7.83 6.68
CA ARG A 38 -0.75 6.41 6.69
C ARG A 38 -0.41 5.89 5.29
N LEU A 39 0.70 5.16 5.19
CA LEU A 39 1.18 4.52 3.98
C LEU A 39 0.92 3.02 4.03
N LYS A 40 0.40 2.48 2.93
CA LYS A 40 0.39 1.04 2.69
C LYS A 40 1.79 0.58 2.32
N TYR A 41 2.04 -0.72 2.49
CA TYR A 41 3.32 -1.35 2.15
C TYR A 41 3.84 -0.99 0.74
N ASN A 42 2.96 -1.05 -0.28
CA ASN A 42 3.34 -0.71 -1.65
C ASN A 42 3.70 0.77 -1.82
N GLN A 43 3.01 1.67 -1.11
CA GLN A 43 3.30 3.10 -1.16
C GLN A 43 4.66 3.42 -0.53
N VAL A 44 5.04 2.72 0.55
CA VAL A 44 6.39 2.82 1.13
C VAL A 44 7.44 2.32 0.15
N CYS A 45 7.16 1.22 -0.57
CA CYS A 45 8.06 0.71 -1.61
C CYS A 45 8.27 1.75 -2.73
N GLU A 46 7.20 2.37 -3.21
CA GLU A 46 7.25 3.44 -4.22
C GLU A 46 8.00 4.68 -3.71
N LEU A 47 7.73 5.11 -2.47
CA LEU A 47 8.36 6.27 -1.84
C LEU A 47 9.88 6.12 -1.70
N LEU A 48 10.33 4.93 -1.29
CA LEU A 48 11.75 4.61 -1.13
C LEU A 48 12.39 4.10 -2.43
N ASN A 49 11.60 3.90 -3.49
CA ASN A 49 11.99 3.28 -4.75
C ASN A 49 12.69 1.92 -4.56
N VAL A 50 12.14 1.08 -3.69
CA VAL A 50 12.66 -0.26 -3.39
C VAL A 50 11.63 -1.34 -3.70
N THR A 51 12.10 -2.57 -3.93
CA THR A 51 11.21 -3.73 -4.05
C THR A 51 10.70 -4.16 -2.67
N ARG A 52 9.58 -4.90 -2.66
CA ARG A 52 8.99 -5.45 -1.43
C ARG A 52 9.95 -6.35 -0.65
N ASP A 53 10.76 -7.16 -1.33
CA ASP A 53 11.77 -7.99 -0.69
C ASP A 53 12.89 -7.17 -0.05
N CYS A 54 13.33 -6.09 -0.72
CA CYS A 54 14.30 -5.16 -0.16
C CYS A 54 13.73 -4.45 1.08
N LEU A 55 12.48 -3.97 1.03
CA LEU A 55 11.84 -3.34 2.17
C LEU A 55 11.73 -4.29 3.37
N ARG A 56 11.37 -5.55 3.14
CA ARG A 56 11.34 -6.58 4.18
C ARG A 56 12.73 -6.79 4.80
N LYS A 57 13.77 -6.90 3.98
CA LYS A 57 15.15 -6.99 4.48
C LYS A 57 15.55 -5.77 5.29
N ILE A 58 15.16 -4.55 4.88
CA ILE A 58 15.45 -3.34 5.63
C ILE A 58 14.81 -3.41 7.02
N ILE A 59 13.53 -3.81 7.10
CA ILE A 59 12.82 -3.98 8.38
C ILE A 59 13.49 -5.05 9.27
N GLU A 60 14.01 -6.12 8.68
CA GLU A 60 14.68 -7.20 9.42
C GLU A 60 16.10 -6.82 9.88
N ASN A 61 16.85 -6.07 9.07
CA ASN A 61 18.25 -5.72 9.35
C ASN A 61 18.38 -4.42 10.18
N ASP A 62 17.47 -3.48 10.01
CA ASP A 62 17.52 -2.17 10.68
C ASP A 62 16.37 -2.05 11.71
N PRO A 63 16.67 -2.17 13.01
CA PRO A 63 15.66 -2.06 14.06
C PRO A 63 15.19 -0.61 14.28
N THR A 64 15.78 0.38 13.60
CA THR A 64 15.34 1.78 13.64
C THR A 64 14.24 2.06 12.62
N PHE A 65 13.94 1.11 11.74
CA PHE A 65 12.83 1.22 10.82
C PHE A 65 11.48 1.18 11.58
N PRO A 66 10.52 2.07 11.24
CA PRO A 66 9.27 2.17 11.98
C PRO A 66 8.46 0.89 11.98
N ARG A 67 7.89 0.57 13.14
CA ARG A 67 7.09 -0.62 13.32
C ARG A 67 5.74 -0.41 12.65
N PHE A 68 5.31 -1.42 11.93
CA PHE A 68 4.04 -1.40 11.28
C PHE A 68 2.85 -1.34 12.27
N LEU A 69 1.87 -0.50 11.96
CA LEU A 69 0.60 -0.42 12.67
C LEU A 69 -0.38 -1.44 12.09
N LYS A 70 -0.80 -2.39 12.91
CA LYS A 70 -1.75 -3.44 12.52
C LYS A 70 -3.16 -3.07 13.01
N GLU A 71 -4.06 -2.75 12.09
CA GLU A 71 -5.48 -2.50 12.40
C GLU A 71 -6.26 -3.82 12.51
N GLY A 72 -5.96 -4.61 13.55
CA GLY A 72 -6.76 -5.78 13.93
C GLY A 72 -5.96 -7.03 14.29
N ALA A 73 -6.64 -7.97 14.98
CA ALA A 73 -6.03 -9.22 15.42
C ALA A 73 -5.85 -10.25 14.27
N SER A 74 -6.66 -10.15 13.22
CA SER A 74 -6.65 -11.12 12.11
C SER A 74 -5.31 -11.15 11.36
N ARG A 75 -4.93 -12.32 10.82
CA ARG A 75 -3.74 -12.48 9.97
C ARG A 75 -3.86 -11.71 8.64
N GLN A 76 -5.08 -11.41 8.22
CA GLN A 76 -5.37 -10.64 7.00
C GLN A 76 -5.57 -9.14 7.28
N ALA A 77 -5.37 -8.68 8.52
CA ALA A 77 -5.53 -7.26 8.86
C ALA A 77 -4.59 -6.40 8.03
N ALA A 78 -5.09 -5.25 7.58
CA ALA A 78 -4.28 -4.29 6.86
C ALA A 78 -3.18 -3.73 7.78
N VAL A 79 -2.03 -3.50 7.17
CA VAL A 79 -0.83 -3.06 7.85
C VAL A 79 -0.42 -1.73 7.23
N TYR A 80 -0.27 -0.72 8.08
CA TYR A 80 0.05 0.65 7.69
C TYR A 80 1.35 1.11 8.35
N PHE A 81 1.98 2.10 7.75
CA PHE A 81 3.14 2.81 8.28
C PHE A 81 2.80 4.29 8.39
N ASP A 82 3.30 4.96 9.42
CA ASP A 82 3.15 6.41 9.53
C ASP A 82 4.16 7.12 8.63
N THR A 83 3.67 8.09 7.86
CA THR A 83 4.49 8.82 6.89
C THR A 83 5.61 9.59 7.57
N GLU A 84 5.33 10.20 8.72
CA GLU A 84 6.30 11.00 9.47
C GLU A 84 7.47 10.14 9.95
N GLU A 85 7.20 8.94 10.47
CA GLU A 85 8.25 8.03 10.94
C GLU A 85 9.12 7.53 9.78
N ILE A 86 8.52 7.22 8.62
CA ILE A 86 9.26 6.80 7.42
C ILE A 86 10.19 7.92 6.93
N GLU A 87 9.70 9.16 6.91
CA GLU A 87 10.51 10.31 6.54
C GLU A 87 11.65 10.57 7.53
N GLU A 88 11.40 10.45 8.83
CA GLU A 88 12.43 10.61 9.86
C GLU A 88 13.51 9.53 9.74
N TRP A 89 13.10 8.26 9.59
CA TRP A 89 14.03 7.16 9.34
C TRP A 89 14.87 7.42 8.10
N TYR A 90 14.27 7.90 7.00
CA TYR A 90 15.00 8.22 5.78
C TYR A 90 15.99 9.37 5.97
N ARG A 91 15.64 10.39 6.78
CA ARG A 91 16.58 11.47 7.14
C ARG A 91 17.78 10.92 7.90
N ASN A 92 17.55 10.06 8.89
CA ASN A 92 18.62 9.40 9.65
C ASN A 92 19.47 8.47 8.76
N TYR A 93 18.83 7.70 7.89
CA TYR A 93 19.50 6.83 6.91
C TYR A 93 20.40 7.64 5.97
N LYS A 94 19.93 8.78 5.46
CA LYS A 94 20.76 9.71 4.67
C LYS A 94 21.95 10.22 5.46
N THR A 95 21.77 10.58 6.73
CA THR A 95 22.86 11.03 7.60
C THR A 95 23.88 9.92 7.82
N LYS A 96 23.46 8.67 8.07
CA LYS A 96 24.36 7.51 8.17
C LYS A 96 25.16 7.32 6.88
N CYS A 97 24.49 7.25 5.72
CA CYS A 97 25.16 7.06 4.44
C CYS A 97 26.02 8.25 3.99
N ARG A 98 25.76 9.47 4.47
CA ARG A 98 26.59 10.66 4.18
C ARG A 98 27.64 10.95 5.25
N GLY A 99 27.55 10.28 6.40
CA GLY A 99 28.29 10.60 7.62
C GLY A 99 29.52 9.73 7.89
N GLU A 100 29.85 8.78 7.02
CA GLU A 100 31.17 8.14 7.04
C GLU A 100 32.18 9.03 6.28
N ARG A 101 32.74 10.00 7.00
CA ARG A 101 34.08 10.55 6.73
C ARG A 101 34.85 10.73 8.03
#